data_AF-W4LFU2-F1
#
_entry.id   AF-W4LFU2-F1
#
_cell.length_a   1.000
_cell.length_b   1.000
_cell.length_c   1.000
_cell.angle_alpha   90.00
_cell.angle_beta   90.00
_cell.angle_gamma   90.00
#
_symmetry.space_group_name_H-M   'P 1'
#
loop_
_entity.id
_entity.type
_entity.pdbx_description
1 polymer ?
#
loop_
_entity_poly.entity_id
_entity_poly.type
_entity_poly.pdbx_seq_one_letter_code
_entity_poly.pdbx_strand_id
1 'polypeptide(L)'
;MTWSEFGRKVRENGNVGTGHGAAGPQFVFGNAVHGGIFGEHPDLVHLSNVDDPLHRIDFRSYYATVLERWLEVDAREVLGGPFELIDFL
;
A
#
# COMPACT_ATOMS: atom_id res chain seq x y z
N MET A 1 -1.00 -3.71 11.44
CA MET A 1 -0.82 -3.03 10.15
C MET A 1 -0.17 -1.68 10.41
N THR A 2 0.82 -1.28 9.60
CA THR A 2 1.38 0.07 9.61
C THR A 2 0.62 0.98 8.64
N TRP A 3 0.72 2.28 8.84
CA TRP A 3 0.35 3.27 7.84
C TRP A 3 1.43 4.34 7.79
N SER A 4 1.78 4.77 6.59
CA SER A 4 2.75 5.83 6.36
C SER A 4 2.39 6.63 5.12
N GLU A 5 2.41 7.94 5.25
CA GLU A 5 2.43 8.89 4.15
C GLU A 5 3.86 9.32 3.81
N PHE A 6 4.88 8.47 3.99
CA PHE A 6 6.27 8.87 3.75
C PHE A 6 6.96 7.96 2.72
N GLY A 7 6.23 7.61 1.66
CA GLY A 7 6.82 7.04 0.45
C GLY A 7 7.87 7.98 -0.16
N ARG A 8 8.76 7.45 -1.00
CA ARG A 8 9.91 8.21 -1.54
C ARG A 8 9.90 8.25 -3.06
N LYS A 9 10.17 9.44 -3.62
CA LYS A 9 10.46 9.59 -5.04
C LYS A 9 11.79 8.96 -5.41
N VAL A 10 11.89 8.42 -6.62
CA VAL A 10 13.15 7.84 -7.11
C VAL A 10 14.17 8.93 -7.42
N ARG A 11 13.72 10.06 -7.99
CA ARG A 11 14.61 11.16 -8.38
C ARG A 11 15.08 11.98 -7.18
N GLU A 12 16.35 12.37 -7.20
CA GLU A 12 16.95 13.31 -6.25
C GLU A 12 16.27 14.69 -6.33
N ASN A 13 16.09 15.32 -5.16
CA ASN A 13 15.58 16.68 -5.01
C ASN A 13 16.74 17.69 -4.88
N GLY A 14 16.42 18.99 -4.90
CA GLY A 14 17.43 20.05 -4.83
C GLY A 14 18.25 20.12 -3.52
N ASN A 15 17.94 19.29 -2.52
CA ASN A 15 18.62 19.22 -1.23
C ASN A 15 19.49 17.95 -1.08
N VAL A 16 19.84 17.29 -2.18
CA VAL A 16 20.67 16.06 -2.17
C VAL A 16 19.98 14.91 -1.40
N GLY A 17 18.66 14.84 -1.48
CA GLY A 17 17.83 13.78 -0.89
C GLY A 17 16.68 13.40 -1.82
N THR A 18 15.67 12.69 -1.31
CA THR A 18 14.47 12.34 -2.11
C THR A 18 13.24 13.14 -1.70
N GLY A 19 12.26 13.26 -2.59
CA GLY A 19 10.95 13.85 -2.25
C GLY A 19 10.04 12.88 -1.52
N HIS A 20 8.98 13.40 -0.88
CA HIS A 20 7.82 12.61 -0.50
C HIS A 20 7.15 12.10 -1.81
N GLY A 21 6.97 10.79 -1.91
CA GLY A 21 6.29 10.11 -3.00
C GLY A 21 5.13 9.23 -2.54
N ALA A 22 4.28 8.86 -3.48
CA ALA A 22 2.98 8.27 -3.21
C ALA A 22 2.98 6.77 -2.83
N ALA A 23 4.06 6.05 -3.13
CA ALA A 23 4.16 4.60 -2.91
C ALA A 23 5.21 4.25 -1.84
N GLY A 24 4.90 3.24 -1.03
CA GLY A 24 5.78 2.73 0.01
C GLY A 24 5.37 1.33 0.48
N PRO A 25 6.26 0.62 1.20
CA PRO A 25 5.95 -0.69 1.76
C PRO A 25 4.93 -0.58 2.90
N GLN A 26 4.08 -1.60 3.04
CA GLN A 26 3.13 -1.74 4.15
C GLN A 26 3.43 -3.03 4.91
N PHE A 27 3.44 -2.95 6.24
CA PHE A 27 3.69 -4.11 7.10
C PHE A 27 2.42 -4.49 7.85
N VAL A 28 2.08 -5.78 7.82
CA VAL A 28 1.00 -6.36 8.63
C VAL A 28 1.60 -7.45 9.53
N PHE A 29 1.22 -7.45 10.79
CA PHE A 29 1.77 -8.33 11.82
C PHE A 29 0.67 -8.67 12.84
N GLY A 30 0.70 -9.88 13.38
CA GLY A 30 -0.28 -10.41 14.31
C GLY A 30 -0.45 -11.91 14.18
N ASN A 31 -1.11 -12.55 15.15
CA ASN A 31 -1.23 -14.02 15.21
C ASN A 31 -2.06 -14.62 14.07
N ALA A 32 -3.04 -13.88 13.55
CA ALA A 32 -3.88 -14.31 12.43
C ALA A 32 -3.27 -13.98 11.05
N VAL A 33 -2.10 -13.35 11.00
CA VAL A 33 -1.52 -12.91 9.73
C VAL A 33 -0.87 -14.10 9.02
N HIS A 34 -1.29 -14.34 7.78
CA HIS A 34 -0.60 -15.22 6.85
C HIS A 34 0.65 -14.50 6.33
N GLY A 35 1.82 -14.86 6.88
CA GLY A 35 3.09 -14.24 6.53
C GLY A 35 3.48 -14.45 5.06
N GLY A 36 4.13 -13.46 4.46
CA GLY A 36 4.58 -13.49 3.08
C GLY A 36 4.89 -12.09 2.54
N ILE A 37 5.26 -12.03 1.26
CA ILE A 37 5.36 -10.79 0.49
C ILE A 37 4.16 -10.78 -0.46
N PHE A 38 3.32 -9.76 -0.34
CA PHE A 38 2.17 -9.55 -1.22
C PHE A 38 2.47 -8.38 -2.16
N GLY A 39 2.21 -8.59 -3.45
CA GLY A 39 2.55 -7.64 -4.51
C GLY A 39 3.93 -7.86 -5.12
N GLU A 40 4.31 -6.96 -6.02
CA GLU A 40 5.54 -7.04 -6.80
C GLU A 40 6.57 -6.02 -6.31
N HIS A 41 7.85 -6.28 -6.62
CA HIS A 41 8.90 -5.30 -6.39
C HIS A 41 8.61 -4.01 -7.19
N PRO A 42 8.84 -2.80 -6.62
CA PRO A 42 8.58 -1.57 -7.34
C PRO A 42 9.45 -1.46 -8.61
N ASP A 43 8.85 -0.96 -9.68
CA ASP A 43 9.56 -0.55 -10.90
C ASP A 43 10.17 0.84 -10.65
N LEU A 44 11.49 0.95 -10.83
CA LEU A 44 12.25 2.18 -10.61
C LEU A 44 12.60 2.90 -11.92
N VAL A 45 12.14 2.37 -13.05
CA VAL A 45 12.38 2.90 -14.39
C VAL A 45 11.10 3.51 -14.97
N HIS A 46 9.98 2.77 -14.90
CA HIS A 46 8.68 3.26 -15.37
C HIS A 46 7.90 3.91 -14.23
N LEU A 47 8.12 5.20 -14.05
CA LEU A 47 7.53 6.00 -12.99
C LEU A 47 6.28 6.74 -13.45
N SER A 48 5.54 7.31 -12.49
CA SER A 48 4.50 8.29 -12.78
C SER A 48 5.10 9.55 -13.43
N ASN A 49 4.23 10.42 -13.97
CA ASN A 49 4.61 11.72 -14.52
C ASN A 49 5.25 12.69 -13.50
N VAL A 50 5.28 12.33 -12.22
CA VAL A 50 5.86 13.12 -11.13
C VAL A 50 6.98 12.39 -10.40
N ASP A 51 7.59 11.37 -11.03
CA ASP A 51 8.72 10.57 -10.53
C ASP A 51 8.41 9.69 -9.30
N ASP A 52 7.14 9.35 -9.10
CA ASP A 52 6.74 8.38 -8.08
C ASP A 52 6.79 6.95 -8.63
N PRO A 53 7.26 5.96 -7.84
CA PRO A 53 6.98 4.57 -8.14
C PRO A 53 5.47 4.34 -8.22
N LEU A 54 5.03 3.56 -9.21
CA LEU A 54 3.62 3.18 -9.32
C LEU A 54 3.26 2.19 -8.21
N HIS A 55 2.17 2.45 -7.48
CA HIS A 55 1.67 1.50 -6.50
C HIS A 55 1.12 0.26 -7.22
N ARG A 56 1.38 -0.93 -6.65
CA ARG A 56 0.87 -2.21 -7.17
C ARG A 56 -0.38 -2.68 -6.46
N ILE A 57 -0.53 -2.27 -5.21
CA ILE A 57 -1.68 -2.57 -4.37
C ILE A 57 -2.25 -1.24 -3.93
N ASP A 58 -3.55 -1.04 -4.15
CA ASP A 58 -4.26 0.12 -3.61
C ASP A 58 -4.27 0.01 -2.08
N PHE A 59 -3.92 1.09 -1.37
CA PHE A 59 -3.88 1.06 0.10
C PHE A 59 -5.25 0.66 0.70
N ARG A 60 -6.35 0.96 0.02
CA ARG A 60 -7.72 0.62 0.44
C ARG A 60 -7.96 -0.89 0.44
N SER A 61 -7.23 -1.67 -0.34
CA SER A 61 -7.27 -3.14 -0.30
C SER A 61 -6.83 -3.70 1.05
N TYR A 62 -5.87 -3.07 1.73
CA TYR A 62 -5.49 -3.46 3.09
C TYR A 62 -6.63 -3.22 4.09
N TYR A 63 -7.26 -2.05 4.01
CA TYR A 63 -8.40 -1.70 4.86
C TYR A 63 -9.60 -2.60 4.57
N ALA A 64 -9.90 -2.87 3.30
CA ALA A 64 -10.96 -3.79 2.90
C ALA A 64 -10.73 -5.20 3.47
N THR A 65 -9.49 -5.69 3.41
CA THR A 65 -9.13 -7.00 3.98
C THR A 65 -9.37 -7.05 5.49
N VAL A 66 -8.96 -6.02 6.23
CA VAL A 66 -9.18 -5.96 7.69
C VAL A 66 -10.67 -5.83 8.03
N LEU A 67 -11.40 -4.99 7.29
CA LEU A 67 -12.84 -4.80 7.50
C LEU A 67 -13.61 -6.10 7.30
N GLU A 68 -13.40 -6.79 6.18
CA GLU A 68 -14.14 -8.00 5.82
C GLU A 68 -13.69 -9.22 6.63
N ARG A 69 -12.37 -9.49 6.71
CA ARG A 69 -11.85 -10.77 7.23
C ARG A 69 -11.56 -10.76 8.72
N TRP A 70 -11.42 -9.58 9.34
CA TRP A 70 -11.13 -9.48 10.78
C TRP A 70 -12.26 -8.82 11.56
N LEU A 71 -12.83 -7.72 11.05
CA LEU A 71 -13.91 -7.01 11.73
C LEU A 71 -15.31 -7.52 11.35
N GLU A 72 -15.41 -8.35 10.31
CA GLU A 72 -16.67 -8.89 9.78
C GLU A 72 -17.69 -7.78 9.41
N VAL A 73 -17.17 -6.70 8.80
CA VAL A 73 -17.95 -5.54 8.32
C VAL A 73 -17.83 -5.43 6.80
N ASP A 74 -18.94 -5.11 6.13
CA ASP A 74 -18.96 -4.84 4.69
C ASP A 74 -18.08 -3.62 4.36
N ALA A 75 -16.97 -3.86 3.67
CA ALA A 75 -16.00 -2.82 3.33
C ALA A 75 -16.58 -1.80 2.35
N ARG A 76 -17.60 -2.15 1.56
CA ARG A 76 -18.20 -1.24 0.56
C ARG A 76 -18.94 -0.09 1.23
N GLU A 77 -19.58 -0.35 2.36
CA GLU A 77 -20.29 0.68 3.12
C GLU A 77 -19.31 1.71 3.71
N VAL A 78 -18.12 1.26 4.12
CA VAL A 78 -17.11 2.11 4.76
C VAL A 78 -16.23 2.83 3.72
N LEU A 79 -15.81 2.13 2.67
CA LEU A 79 -14.83 2.64 1.69
C LEU A 79 -15.49 3.23 0.43
N GLY A 80 -16.82 3.13 0.31
CA GLY A 80 -17.58 3.69 -0.81
C GLY A 80 -17.45 2.92 -2.13
N GLY A 81 -16.90 1.71 -2.11
CA GLY A 81 -16.73 0.87 -3.30
C GLY A 81 -16.03 -0.45 -3.00
N PRO A 82 -16.01 -1.39 -3.96
CA PRO A 82 -15.27 -2.64 -3.82
C PRO A 82 -13.76 -2.39 -3.98
N PHE A 83 -12.97 -3.10 -3.19
CA PHE A 83 -11.52 -3.17 -3.31
C PHE A 83 -11.08 -4.63 -3.25
N GLU A 84 -9.97 -4.94 -3.94
CA GLU A 84 -9.39 -6.28 -3.91
C GLU A 84 -9.00 -6.66 -2.48
N LEU A 85 -9.32 -7.89 -2.07
CA LEU A 85 -8.88 -8.43 -0.79
C LEU A 85 -7.54 -9.12 -0.95
N ILE A 86 -6.63 -8.90 -0.01
CA ILE A 86 -5.28 -9.44 -0.02
C ILE A 86 -5.24 -10.63 0.94
N ASP A 87 -4.60 -11.73 0.54
CA ASP A 87 -4.59 -12.98 1.32
C ASP A 87 -3.61 -12.99 2.51
N PHE A 88 -3.53 -11.89 3.26
CA PHE A 88 -2.73 -11.81 4.49
C PHE A 88 -3.53 -12.08 5.78
N LEU A 89 -4.86 -12.21 5.69
CA LEU A 89 -5.79 -12.58 6.77
C LEU A 89 -6.77 -13.65 6.30
#